data_AF-A0A2G6C4H6-F1
#
_entry.id   AF-A0A2G6C4H6-F1
#
_cell.length_a   1.000
_cell.length_b   1.000
_cell.length_c   1.000
_cell.angle_alpha   90.00
_cell.angle_beta   90.00
_cell.angle_gamma   90.00
#
_symmetry.space_group_name_H-M   'P 1'
#
loop_
_entity.id
_entity.type
_entity.pdbx_description
1 polymer ?
#
loop_
_entity_poly.entity_id
_entity_poly.type
_entity_poly.pdbx_seq_one_letter_code
_entity_poly.pdbx_strand_id
1 'polypeptide(L)'
;MAMHAAHDPACFRQGAAEQADVVIDLAELPERFDAVEHAERLAQRAKALGAVALNGAADSMESFPQQAPISLAERVRAAAAGSEDARKSVRINAQTDLQERAFKAGHVTSVELAVDADGHIVQYGQQMDDVHSNAMGMYDRSANQVMYERSMAEAANSAQQEYAYQRGDLKDNYFVVVSRPDDRLSEAELSRQGFFVDTMSMVVQVMHQRQDDTLELLSYFVAGRPEAGAPRDDAAMTERLGVALGQDWRDLSATELLSRPVLVPKGMLSGGPSDLVRAMDRDTFYGLRRPAEDYAAYEQECQERQASFESMADDIAQQMVDRAAQLHTQEDATAMLAQLSQDALVHRAAHDTTINPAVFGEVSARHIVEARAMLDIGEYEAAQRSLGRAQATAVSSSCPGGARAGGGAAGAGVEESSHQDCEFTSLRCPECGKSNVRTTVSRLDATHKVISGDCGCMVVAKDD
;
A
#
# COMPACT_ATOMS: atom_id res chain seq x y z
N MET A 1 -28.57 -30.02 -44.64
CA MET A 1 -29.24 -31.32 -44.44
C MET A 1 -28.19 -32.32 -44.01
N ALA A 2 -28.51 -33.08 -42.97
CA ALA A 2 -27.63 -33.99 -42.25
C ALA A 2 -26.83 -34.95 -43.15
N MET A 3 -25.63 -35.33 -42.72
CA MET A 3 -25.25 -36.74 -42.56
C MET A 3 -23.97 -36.87 -41.75
N HIS A 4 -24.03 -37.74 -40.74
CA HIS A 4 -22.91 -38.30 -40.01
C HIS A 4 -21.94 -39.03 -40.94
N ALA A 5 -20.64 -38.85 -40.71
CA ALA A 5 -19.63 -39.83 -41.10
C ALA A 5 -18.63 -39.97 -39.94
N ALA A 6 -18.59 -41.18 -39.38
CA ALA A 6 -17.55 -41.65 -38.49
C ALA A 6 -16.26 -41.86 -39.29
N HIS A 7 -15.11 -41.47 -38.73
CA HIS A 7 -13.81 -41.95 -39.18
C HIS A 7 -12.97 -42.39 -37.99
N ASP A 8 -12.70 -43.70 -38.00
CA ASP A 8 -11.73 -44.43 -37.19
C ASP A 8 -10.31 -44.06 -37.66
N PRO A 9 -9.32 -43.95 -36.74
CA PRO A 9 -8.03 -43.33 -36.98
C PRO A 9 -6.99 -44.38 -37.32
N ALA A 10 -6.57 -44.43 -38.58
CA ALA A 10 -5.32 -45.06 -38.96
C ALA A 10 -4.82 -44.42 -40.24
N CYS A 11 -3.51 -44.19 -40.29
CA CYS A 11 -2.77 -43.73 -41.47
C CYS A 11 -2.75 -42.21 -41.67
N PHE A 12 -2.02 -41.49 -40.81
CA PHE A 12 -1.09 -40.42 -41.23
C PHE A 12 -0.20 -40.06 -40.04
N ARG A 13 1.03 -40.61 -40.02
CA ARG A 13 2.27 -40.05 -39.43
C ARG A 13 3.35 -41.14 -39.36
N GLN A 14 3.99 -41.40 -40.50
CA GLN A 14 5.41 -41.71 -40.52
C GLN A 14 6.12 -40.43 -40.94
N GLY A 15 6.83 -39.80 -40.00
CA GLY A 15 7.55 -38.55 -40.21
C GLY A 15 7.51 -37.65 -38.99
N ALA A 16 8.23 -38.05 -37.93
CA ALA A 16 8.81 -37.21 -36.87
C ALA A 16 9.26 -38.14 -35.73
N ALA A 17 10.37 -38.84 -35.94
CA ALA A 17 11.13 -39.47 -34.87
C ALA A 17 12.33 -38.56 -34.63
N GLU A 18 12.18 -37.59 -33.73
CA GLU A 18 13.22 -36.90 -32.97
C GLU A 18 12.56 -35.76 -32.19
N GLN A 19 12.88 -35.66 -30.89
CA GLN A 19 12.39 -34.71 -29.89
C GLN A 19 11.08 -35.07 -29.17
N ALA A 20 11.22 -35.90 -28.12
CA ALA A 20 10.64 -35.66 -26.80
C ALA A 20 11.13 -36.77 -25.85
N ASP A 21 11.86 -36.34 -24.81
CA ASP A 21 11.87 -36.88 -23.44
C ASP A 21 13.23 -36.58 -22.80
N VAL A 22 13.39 -35.31 -22.39
CA VAL A 22 14.26 -34.99 -21.26
C VAL A 22 13.32 -34.61 -20.12
N VAL A 23 12.90 -35.64 -19.38
CA VAL A 23 12.44 -35.46 -18.00
C VAL A 23 13.70 -35.10 -17.22
N ILE A 24 13.89 -33.82 -16.91
CA ILE A 24 14.94 -33.39 -15.99
C ILE A 24 14.47 -33.80 -14.60
N ASP A 25 15.06 -34.88 -14.08
CA ASP A 25 14.98 -35.22 -12.67
C ASP A 25 15.72 -34.14 -11.87
N LEU A 26 14.99 -33.37 -11.07
CA LEU A 26 15.55 -32.30 -10.22
C LEU A 26 16.48 -32.85 -9.11
N ALA A 27 16.65 -34.17 -9.00
CA ALA A 27 17.59 -34.82 -8.09
C ALA A 27 19.03 -34.95 -8.63
N GLU A 28 19.31 -34.60 -9.90
CA GLU A 28 20.64 -34.80 -10.52
C GLU A 28 21.35 -33.49 -10.93
N LEU A 29 21.27 -32.43 -10.12
CA LEU A 29 22.21 -31.32 -10.26
C LEU A 29 23.57 -31.70 -9.62
N PRO A 30 24.70 -31.53 -10.33
CA PRO A 30 25.99 -32.07 -9.93
C PRO A 30 26.51 -31.42 -8.64
N GLU A 31 27.02 -32.28 -7.76
CA GLU A 31 27.75 -31.94 -6.55
C GLU A 31 28.90 -30.95 -6.84
N ARG A 32 29.03 -29.96 -5.93
CA ARG A 32 30.14 -29.01 -5.76
C ARG A 32 30.11 -27.72 -6.59
N PHE A 33 29.01 -26.98 -6.48
CA PHE A 33 29.13 -25.59 -6.04
C PHE A 33 28.76 -25.59 -4.56
N ASP A 34 29.66 -25.20 -3.67
CA ASP A 34 29.31 -25.01 -2.25
C ASP A 34 28.49 -23.71 -2.15
N ALA A 35 27.26 -23.79 -2.67
CA ALA A 35 26.31 -22.69 -2.73
C ALA A 35 26.00 -22.18 -1.32
N VAL A 36 26.14 -23.03 -0.30
CA VAL A 36 26.05 -22.66 1.10
C VAL A 36 27.24 -21.79 1.50
N GLU A 37 28.48 -22.22 1.26
CA GLU A 37 29.67 -21.41 1.61
C GLU A 37 29.76 -20.09 0.82
N HIS A 38 29.28 -20.06 -0.43
CA HIS A 38 29.20 -18.84 -1.23
C HIS A 38 28.05 -17.92 -0.77
N ALA A 39 26.86 -18.47 -0.50
CA ALA A 39 25.73 -17.72 0.04
C ALA A 39 26.05 -17.18 1.44
N GLU A 40 26.72 -17.96 2.29
CA GLU A 40 27.21 -17.52 3.61
C GLU A 40 28.23 -16.39 3.48
N ARG A 41 29.15 -16.44 2.51
CA ARG A 41 30.11 -15.35 2.25
C ARG A 41 29.45 -14.08 1.70
N LEU A 42 28.44 -14.21 0.86
CA LEU A 42 27.64 -13.08 0.38
C LEU A 42 26.76 -12.49 1.49
N ALA A 43 26.11 -13.34 2.29
CA ALA A 43 25.30 -12.94 3.44
C ALA A 43 26.16 -12.29 4.54
N GLN A 44 27.37 -12.80 4.81
CA GLN A 44 28.32 -12.17 5.73
C GLN A 44 28.82 -10.82 5.21
N ARG A 45 29.06 -10.68 3.90
CA ARG A 45 29.40 -9.39 3.28
C ARG A 45 28.24 -8.40 3.32
N ALA A 46 27.02 -8.83 2.99
CA ALA A 46 25.81 -8.00 3.05
C ALA A 46 25.50 -7.58 4.50
N LYS A 47 25.63 -8.49 5.47
CA LYS A 47 25.47 -8.21 6.91
C LYS A 47 26.54 -7.26 7.44
N ALA A 48 27.79 -7.40 7.00
CA ALA A 48 28.88 -6.48 7.36
C ALA A 48 28.66 -5.09 6.75
N LEU A 49 28.20 -4.99 5.50
CA LEU A 49 27.89 -3.73 4.83
C LEU A 49 26.68 -3.03 5.45
N GLY A 50 25.60 -3.76 5.74
CA GLY A 50 24.41 -3.23 6.43
C GLY A 50 24.72 -2.74 7.85
N ALA A 51 25.54 -3.46 8.61
CA ALA A 51 25.96 -3.05 9.96
C ALA A 51 26.90 -1.82 9.97
N VAL A 52 27.70 -1.62 8.91
CA VAL A 52 28.56 -0.43 8.76
C VAL A 52 27.76 0.78 8.29
N ALA A 53 26.76 0.59 7.42
CA ALA A 53 25.86 1.66 6.96
C ALA A 53 24.91 2.15 8.09
N LEU A 54 24.36 1.24 8.89
CA LEU A 54 23.44 1.58 9.99
C LEU A 54 24.11 2.42 11.10
N ASN A 55 25.36 2.11 11.46
CA ASN A 55 26.09 2.88 12.48
C ASN A 55 26.61 4.22 11.94
N GLY A 56 26.84 4.33 10.62
CA GLY A 56 27.30 5.57 9.99
C GLY A 56 26.17 6.58 9.72
N ALA A 57 25.01 6.09 9.25
CA ALA A 57 23.87 6.92 8.89
C ALA A 57 23.08 7.44 10.11
N ALA A 58 22.99 6.65 11.19
CA ALA A 58 22.27 7.05 12.40
C ALA A 58 22.94 8.21 13.15
N ASP A 59 24.28 8.33 13.06
CA ASP A 59 25.07 9.34 13.77
C ASP A 59 25.25 10.65 12.97
N SER A 60 24.90 10.70 11.67
CA SER A 60 25.16 11.85 10.78
C SER A 60 23.93 12.67 10.37
N MET A 61 22.74 12.38 10.88
CA MET A 61 21.50 13.10 10.51
C MET A 61 21.27 14.43 11.27
N GLU A 62 22.27 14.94 11.98
CA GLU A 62 22.17 16.26 12.61
C GLU A 62 22.56 17.40 11.63
N SER A 63 21.54 18.18 11.23
CA SER A 63 21.61 19.54 10.65
C SER A 63 21.92 19.71 9.16
N PHE A 64 20.98 19.33 8.29
CA PHE A 64 20.79 20.03 7.01
C PHE A 64 19.70 21.10 7.16
N PRO A 65 19.89 22.32 6.62
CA PRO A 65 18.82 23.32 6.55
C PRO A 65 17.78 22.84 5.54
N GLN A 66 16.85 22.00 6.00
CA GLN A 66 15.74 21.50 5.20
C GLN A 66 14.85 22.68 4.81
N GLN A 67 14.74 22.95 3.51
CA GLN A 67 13.59 23.71 3.03
C GLN A 67 12.36 22.93 3.44
N ALA A 68 11.40 23.59 4.10
CA ALA A 68 10.18 22.92 4.51
C ALA A 68 9.53 22.28 3.27
N PRO A 69 9.28 20.96 3.28
CA PRO A 69 8.77 20.27 2.10
C PRO A 69 7.43 20.86 1.68
N ILE A 70 7.28 21.09 0.38
CA ILE A 70 6.09 21.72 -0.18
C ILE A 70 4.90 20.79 0.01
N SER A 71 3.91 21.25 0.78
CA SER A 71 2.66 20.56 1.09
C SER A 71 1.81 20.33 -0.16
N LEU A 72 0.89 19.36 -0.12
CA LEU A 72 -0.09 19.13 -1.19
C LEU A 72 -0.95 20.38 -1.43
N ALA A 73 -1.35 21.10 -0.38
CA ALA A 73 -2.09 22.35 -0.51
C ALA A 73 -1.31 23.44 -1.26
N GLU A 74 0.00 23.55 -1.02
CA GLU A 74 0.88 24.45 -1.78
C GLU A 74 1.05 23.99 -3.23
N ARG A 75 1.17 22.68 -3.47
CA ARG A 75 1.24 22.13 -4.84
C ARG A 75 -0.05 22.41 -5.63
N VAL A 76 -1.21 22.25 -5.01
CA VAL A 76 -2.50 22.57 -5.67
C VAL A 76 -2.58 24.07 -6.00
N ARG A 77 -2.17 24.95 -5.07
CA ARG A 77 -2.15 26.40 -5.32
C ARG A 77 -1.14 26.79 -6.41
N ALA A 78 0.05 26.20 -6.40
CA ALA A 78 1.05 26.41 -7.45
C ALA A 78 0.57 25.92 -8.82
N ALA A 79 -0.13 24.77 -8.86
CA ALA A 79 -0.75 24.25 -10.06
C ALA A 79 -1.85 25.20 -10.59
N ALA A 80 -2.69 25.74 -9.70
CA ALA A 80 -3.69 26.76 -10.04
C ALA A 80 -3.06 28.07 -10.55
N ALA A 81 -1.84 28.40 -10.11
CA ALA A 81 -1.05 29.52 -10.61
C ALA A 81 -0.32 29.21 -11.95
N GLY A 82 -0.48 28.01 -12.51
CA GLY A 82 0.08 27.61 -13.80
C GLY A 82 1.38 26.82 -13.74
N SER A 83 1.81 26.32 -12.57
CA SER A 83 2.99 25.45 -12.47
C SER A 83 2.68 24.03 -13.00
N GLU A 84 3.32 23.65 -14.10
CA GLU A 84 3.18 22.32 -14.70
C GLU A 84 3.72 21.21 -13.79
N ASP A 85 4.88 21.42 -13.14
CA ASP A 85 5.46 20.46 -12.19
C ASP A 85 4.55 20.21 -10.99
N ALA A 86 3.96 21.29 -10.44
CA ALA A 86 3.01 21.16 -9.35
C ALA A 86 1.74 20.41 -9.79
N ARG A 87 1.24 20.68 -11.00
CA ARG A 87 0.09 19.98 -11.58
C ARG A 87 0.38 18.49 -11.77
N LYS A 88 1.56 18.14 -12.30
CA LYS A 88 2.02 16.76 -12.43
C LYS A 88 2.08 16.08 -11.05
N SER A 89 2.58 16.77 -10.04
CA SER A 89 2.64 16.27 -8.66
C SER A 89 1.25 16.01 -8.05
N VAL A 90 0.27 16.90 -8.26
CA VAL A 90 -1.13 16.69 -7.81
C VAL A 90 -1.75 15.47 -8.50
N ARG A 91 -1.58 15.34 -9.82
CA ARG A 91 -2.03 14.17 -10.60
C ARG A 91 -1.47 12.86 -10.07
N ILE A 92 -0.19 12.84 -9.75
CA ILE A 92 0.48 11.65 -9.21
C ILE A 92 -0.07 11.26 -7.84
N ASN A 93 -0.33 12.24 -6.96
CA ASN A 93 -0.96 11.98 -5.67
C ASN A 93 -2.37 11.40 -5.86
N ALA A 94 -3.14 11.91 -6.84
CA ALA A 94 -4.44 11.36 -7.20
C ALA A 94 -4.33 9.93 -7.73
N GLN A 95 -3.41 9.65 -8.64
CA GLN A 95 -3.17 8.32 -9.17
C GLN A 95 -2.79 7.32 -8.08
N THR A 96 -1.91 7.72 -7.16
CA THR A 96 -1.48 6.89 -6.03
C THR A 96 -2.64 6.57 -5.10
N ASP A 97 -3.41 7.59 -4.69
CA ASP A 97 -4.57 7.42 -3.80
C ASP A 97 -5.67 6.55 -4.45
N LEU A 98 -5.88 6.67 -5.77
CA LEU A 98 -6.77 5.78 -6.52
C LEU A 98 -6.32 4.32 -6.48
N GLN A 99 -5.04 4.05 -6.78
CA GLN A 99 -4.48 2.71 -6.80
C GLN A 99 -4.55 2.03 -5.43
N GLU A 100 -4.15 2.73 -4.37
CA GLU A 100 -4.17 2.22 -3.00
C GLU A 100 -5.58 1.94 -2.48
N ARG A 101 -6.57 2.74 -2.88
CA ARG A 101 -7.98 2.52 -2.52
C ARG A 101 -8.57 1.33 -3.27
N ALA A 102 -8.28 1.21 -4.56
CA ALA A 102 -8.81 0.14 -5.41
C ALA A 102 -8.23 -1.23 -5.03
N PHE A 103 -6.95 -1.28 -4.65
CA PHE A 103 -6.23 -2.54 -4.49
C PHE A 103 -5.57 -2.63 -3.12
N LYS A 104 -6.15 -3.46 -2.25
CA LYS A 104 -5.63 -3.72 -0.89
C LYS A 104 -4.60 -4.83 -0.86
N ALA A 105 -4.72 -5.81 -1.74
CA ALA A 105 -3.82 -6.94 -1.92
C ALA A 105 -4.01 -7.51 -3.34
N GLY A 106 -3.10 -8.38 -3.78
CA GLY A 106 -3.20 -9.00 -5.09
C GLY A 106 -2.95 -8.03 -6.23
N HIS A 107 -2.00 -7.11 -6.07
CA HIS A 107 -1.69 -6.10 -7.06
C HIS A 107 -0.21 -5.75 -7.06
N VAL A 108 0.27 -5.28 -8.21
CA VAL A 108 1.66 -4.84 -8.39
C VAL A 108 1.65 -3.44 -8.95
N THR A 109 2.26 -2.47 -8.26
CA THR A 109 2.52 -1.14 -8.81
C THR A 109 3.90 -1.05 -9.42
N SER A 110 4.02 -0.31 -10.53
CA SER A 110 5.29 0.06 -11.14
C SER A 110 5.41 1.57 -11.16
N VAL A 111 6.55 2.06 -10.69
CA VAL A 111 6.90 3.47 -10.71
C VAL A 111 8.27 3.64 -11.34
N GLU A 112 8.33 4.38 -12.44
CA GLU A 112 9.60 4.86 -12.99
C GLU A 112 10.15 5.98 -12.10
N LEU A 113 11.41 5.82 -11.72
CA LEU A 113 12.15 6.74 -10.87
C LEU A 113 13.11 7.58 -11.71
N ALA A 114 13.21 8.86 -11.37
CA ALA A 114 14.21 9.74 -11.94
C ALA A 114 15.45 9.75 -11.07
N VAL A 115 16.56 10.21 -11.64
CA VAL A 115 17.78 10.53 -10.89
C VAL A 115 18.12 11.98 -11.19
N ASP A 116 18.32 12.79 -10.17
CA ASP A 116 18.64 14.20 -10.34
C ASP A 116 20.12 14.43 -10.72
N ALA A 117 20.50 15.69 -10.90
CA ALA A 117 21.85 16.06 -11.30
C ALA A 117 22.93 15.71 -10.25
N ASP A 118 22.53 15.56 -8.99
CA ASP A 118 23.40 15.24 -7.86
C ASP A 118 23.46 13.72 -7.61
N GLY A 119 22.69 12.94 -8.36
CA GLY A 119 22.68 11.47 -8.30
C GLY A 119 21.71 10.90 -7.26
N HIS A 120 20.77 11.70 -6.76
CA HIS A 120 19.74 11.24 -5.83
C HIS A 120 18.58 10.59 -6.57
N ILE A 121 17.97 9.59 -5.94
CA ILE A 121 16.79 8.93 -6.48
C ILE A 121 15.57 9.81 -6.19
N VAL A 122 14.89 10.21 -7.26
CA VAL A 122 13.75 11.11 -7.21
C VAL A 122 12.50 10.38 -7.68
N GLN A 123 11.53 10.30 -6.78
CA GLN A 123 10.19 9.84 -7.12
C GLN A 123 9.30 11.06 -7.31
N TYR A 124 8.80 11.27 -8.53
CA TYR A 124 7.82 12.33 -8.81
C TYR A 124 8.26 13.76 -8.45
N GLY A 125 9.56 14.05 -8.58
CA GLY A 125 10.15 15.34 -8.22
C GLY A 125 10.38 15.54 -6.72
N GLN A 126 10.28 14.48 -5.91
CA GLN A 126 10.62 14.46 -4.49
C GLN A 126 11.78 13.49 -4.25
N GLN A 127 12.76 13.90 -3.46
CA GLN A 127 13.80 12.98 -2.98
C GLN A 127 13.16 12.04 -1.96
N MET A 128 13.57 10.76 -1.97
CA MET A 128 13.01 9.77 -1.04
C MET A 128 13.28 10.14 0.42
N ASP A 129 14.42 10.76 0.71
CA ASP A 129 14.79 11.22 2.06
C ASP A 129 13.83 12.27 2.61
N ASP A 130 13.26 13.14 1.76
CA ASP A 130 12.24 14.11 2.17
C ASP A 130 10.95 13.40 2.60
N VAL A 131 10.55 12.36 1.85
CA VAL A 131 9.36 11.56 2.15
C VAL A 131 9.50 10.89 3.51
N HIS A 132 10.65 10.27 3.80
CA HIS A 132 10.88 9.62 5.10
C HIS A 132 11.09 10.61 6.24
N SER A 133 11.75 11.75 5.99
CA SER A 133 11.89 12.81 6.99
C SER A 133 10.53 13.35 7.43
N ASN A 134 9.60 13.54 6.48
CA ASN A 134 8.22 13.92 6.77
C ASN A 134 7.49 12.87 7.60
N ALA A 135 7.60 11.60 7.22
CA ALA A 135 7.00 10.51 7.96
C ALA A 135 7.52 10.46 9.42
N MET A 136 8.83 10.59 9.62
CA MET A 136 9.43 10.63 10.96
C MET A 136 8.96 11.84 11.78
N GLY A 137 8.83 13.02 11.16
CA GLY A 137 8.32 14.22 11.83
C GLY A 137 6.86 14.10 12.27
N MET A 138 6.08 13.21 11.65
CA MET A 138 4.67 12.98 11.98
C MET A 138 4.46 12.03 13.15
N TYR A 139 5.40 11.12 13.41
CA TYR A 139 5.28 10.15 14.49
C TYR A 139 5.94 10.68 15.76
N ASP A 140 5.12 11.00 16.76
CA ASP A 140 5.61 11.22 18.12
C ASP A 140 6.27 9.93 18.63
N ARG A 141 7.59 9.97 18.78
CA ARG A 141 8.42 8.85 19.25
C ARG A 141 7.94 8.25 20.56
N SER A 142 7.30 9.05 21.42
CA SER A 142 6.78 8.59 22.72
C SER A 142 5.40 7.95 22.63
N ALA A 143 4.57 8.38 21.67
CA ALA A 143 3.20 7.88 21.50
C ALA A 143 3.11 6.73 20.49
N ASN A 144 4.03 6.64 19.53
CA ASN A 144 4.00 5.68 18.44
C ASN A 144 5.39 5.15 18.07
N GLN A 145 6.08 4.58 19.07
CA GLN A 145 7.44 4.06 18.92
C GLN A 145 7.58 3.06 17.77
N VAL A 146 6.59 2.17 17.57
CA VAL A 146 6.62 1.16 16.52
C VAL A 146 6.66 1.80 15.13
N MET A 147 5.80 2.78 14.85
CA MET A 147 5.81 3.45 13.55
C MET A 147 7.04 4.32 13.35
N TYR A 148 7.54 4.97 14.39
CA TYR A 148 8.80 5.71 14.33
C TYR A 148 9.97 4.79 13.96
N GLU A 149 10.11 3.64 14.61
CA GLU A 149 11.15 2.64 14.29
C GLU A 149 11.04 2.14 12.84
N ARG A 150 9.81 1.92 12.35
CA ARG A 150 9.58 1.54 10.95
C ARG A 150 9.99 2.64 9.98
N SER A 151 9.62 3.90 10.23
CA SER A 151 10.03 5.01 9.38
C SER A 151 11.55 5.21 9.34
N MET A 152 12.26 4.95 10.44
CA MET A 152 13.73 4.93 10.40
C MET A 152 14.28 3.79 9.53
N ALA A 153 13.68 2.60 9.59
CA ALA A 153 14.07 1.48 8.75
C ALA A 153 13.84 1.78 7.26
N GLU A 154 12.71 2.43 6.93
CA GLU A 154 12.41 2.88 5.56
C GLU A 154 13.41 3.93 5.07
N ALA A 155 13.74 4.93 5.89
CA ALA A 155 14.78 5.92 5.58
C ALA A 155 16.14 5.26 5.32
N ALA A 156 16.53 4.31 6.17
CA ALA A 156 17.79 3.57 6.00
C ALA A 156 17.80 2.71 4.72
N ASN A 157 16.64 2.20 4.29
CA ASN A 157 16.53 1.46 3.04
C ASN A 157 16.70 2.38 1.83
N SER A 158 16.15 3.59 1.87
CA SER A 158 16.30 4.58 0.79
C SER A 158 17.75 4.99 0.60
N ALA A 159 18.48 5.26 1.69
CA ALA A 159 19.92 5.50 1.62
C ALA A 159 20.70 4.30 1.03
N GLN A 160 20.29 3.07 1.36
CA GLN A 160 20.90 1.85 0.80
C GLN A 160 20.56 1.65 -0.68
N GLN A 161 19.37 2.05 -1.13
CA GLN A 161 18.95 2.03 -2.53
C GLN A 161 19.81 3.00 -3.35
N GLU A 162 19.99 4.24 -2.88
CA GLU A 162 20.86 5.22 -3.52
C GLU A 162 22.30 4.71 -3.62
N TYR A 163 22.83 4.14 -2.53
CA TYR A 163 24.16 3.56 -2.51
C TYR A 163 24.32 2.40 -3.51
N ALA A 164 23.34 1.50 -3.60
CA ALA A 164 23.33 0.40 -4.57
C ALA A 164 23.26 0.92 -6.01
N TYR A 165 22.47 1.97 -6.27
CA TYR A 165 22.38 2.62 -7.57
C TYR A 165 23.72 3.24 -7.98
N GLN A 166 24.33 4.06 -7.10
CA GLN A 166 25.59 4.75 -7.37
C GLN A 166 26.75 3.80 -7.66
N ARG A 167 26.70 2.58 -7.10
CA ARG A 167 27.68 1.51 -7.37
C ARG A 167 27.41 0.72 -8.65
N GLY A 168 26.27 0.94 -9.29
CA GLY A 168 25.82 0.17 -10.45
C GLY A 168 25.30 -1.24 -10.09
N ASP A 169 25.13 -1.55 -8.80
CA ASP A 169 24.71 -2.88 -8.35
C ASP A 169 23.28 -3.22 -8.85
N LEU A 170 22.42 -2.21 -9.08
CA LEU A 170 21.05 -2.37 -9.59
C LEU A 170 20.96 -2.78 -11.08
N LYS A 171 22.08 -2.78 -11.80
CA LYS A 171 22.14 -3.27 -13.19
C LYS A 171 22.00 -4.79 -13.24
N ASP A 172 22.70 -5.46 -12.33
CA ASP A 172 22.79 -6.93 -12.28
C ASP A 172 21.95 -7.54 -11.16
N ASN A 173 21.41 -6.72 -10.25
CA ASN A 173 20.66 -7.17 -9.09
C ASN A 173 19.32 -6.42 -8.96
N TYR A 174 18.39 -7.07 -8.27
CA TYR A 174 17.20 -6.47 -7.68
C TYR A 174 17.49 -6.09 -6.23
N PHE A 175 17.15 -4.87 -5.81
CA PHE A 175 17.15 -4.48 -4.41
C PHE A 175 15.77 -4.76 -3.82
N VAL A 176 15.69 -5.75 -2.94
CA VAL A 176 14.43 -6.28 -2.40
C VAL A 176 14.26 -5.85 -0.95
N VAL A 177 13.12 -5.23 -0.64
CA VAL A 177 12.69 -4.87 0.72
C VAL A 177 11.36 -5.57 1.01
N VAL A 178 11.22 -6.14 2.21
CA VAL A 178 9.97 -6.79 2.63
C VAL A 178 9.41 -6.07 3.85
N SER A 179 8.14 -5.66 3.77
CA SER A 179 7.45 -4.92 4.83
C SER A 179 6.13 -5.62 5.16
N ARG A 180 5.90 -5.96 6.43
CA ARG A 180 4.65 -6.56 6.91
C ARG A 180 4.04 -5.77 8.08
N PRO A 181 2.73 -5.91 8.38
CA PRO A 181 2.13 -5.29 9.55
C PRO A 181 2.82 -5.75 10.85
N ASP A 182 3.06 -4.82 11.78
CA ASP A 182 3.80 -5.14 13.02
C ASP A 182 2.92 -5.93 14.00
N ASP A 183 3.46 -7.03 14.52
CA ASP A 183 2.78 -7.92 15.46
C ASP A 183 2.56 -7.29 16.84
N ARG A 184 3.27 -6.19 17.16
CA ARG A 184 3.12 -5.43 18.40
C ARG A 184 1.89 -4.52 18.42
N LEU A 185 1.28 -4.28 17.26
CA LEU A 185 0.12 -3.40 17.12
C LEU A 185 -1.17 -4.23 17.00
N SER A 186 -2.20 -3.82 17.73
CA SER A 186 -3.55 -4.35 17.55
C SER A 186 -4.13 -3.99 16.18
N GLU A 187 -5.15 -4.70 15.71
CA GLU A 187 -5.83 -4.34 14.46
C GLU A 187 -6.40 -2.91 14.49
N ALA A 188 -6.92 -2.47 15.64
CA ALA A 188 -7.40 -1.10 15.79
C ALA A 188 -6.25 -0.07 15.66
N GLU A 189 -5.06 -0.39 16.16
CA GLU A 189 -3.87 0.43 15.96
C GLU A 189 -3.41 0.41 14.51
N LEU A 190 -3.26 -0.76 13.90
CA LEU A 190 -2.91 -0.92 12.49
C LEU A 190 -3.88 -0.16 11.57
N SER A 191 -5.19 -0.29 11.80
CA SER A 191 -6.23 0.44 11.08
C SER A 191 -6.11 1.96 11.25
N ARG A 192 -5.83 2.45 12.47
CA ARG A 192 -5.55 3.87 12.72
C ARG A 192 -4.29 4.37 12.00
N GLN A 193 -3.30 3.49 11.84
CA GLN A 193 -2.09 3.74 11.04
C GLN A 193 -2.31 3.44 9.54
N GLY A 194 -3.55 3.26 9.07
CA GLY A 194 -3.87 3.10 7.65
C GLY A 194 -3.45 1.77 7.02
N PHE A 195 -3.09 0.75 7.81
CA PHE A 195 -2.86 -0.60 7.30
C PHE A 195 -4.18 -1.25 6.84
N PHE A 196 -4.08 -2.14 5.86
CA PHE A 196 -5.20 -2.93 5.36
C PHE A 196 -5.44 -4.15 6.25
N VAL A 197 -6.14 -3.95 7.37
CA VAL A 197 -6.35 -4.99 8.40
C VAL A 197 -7.17 -6.19 7.96
N ASP A 198 -8.03 -6.04 6.95
CA ASP A 198 -8.82 -7.14 6.41
C ASP A 198 -7.94 -8.21 5.77
N THR A 199 -6.94 -7.78 5.00
CA THR A 199 -6.00 -8.64 4.27
C THR A 199 -4.66 -8.78 4.97
N MET A 200 -4.37 -7.96 6.00
CA MET A 200 -3.06 -7.81 6.62
C MET A 200 -1.94 -7.72 5.59
N SER A 201 -2.16 -6.91 4.56
CA SER A 201 -1.28 -6.88 3.40
C SER A 201 0.14 -6.52 3.78
N MET A 202 1.08 -7.26 3.21
CA MET A 202 2.49 -6.95 3.20
C MET A 202 2.90 -6.44 1.83
N VAL A 203 4.09 -5.84 1.77
CA VAL A 203 4.66 -5.31 0.53
C VAL A 203 6.04 -5.92 0.32
N VAL A 204 6.26 -6.47 -0.87
CA VAL A 204 7.61 -6.76 -1.38
C VAL A 204 7.95 -5.65 -2.36
N GLN A 205 8.86 -4.77 -1.99
CA GLN A 205 9.34 -3.70 -2.87
C GLN A 205 10.60 -4.15 -3.57
N VAL A 206 10.67 -3.90 -4.87
CA VAL A 206 11.79 -4.29 -5.72
C VAL A 206 12.24 -3.09 -6.54
N MET A 207 13.46 -2.63 -6.30
CA MET A 207 14.09 -1.60 -7.13
C MET A 207 15.16 -2.21 -8.03
N HIS A 208 15.19 -1.81 -9.30
CA HIS A 208 16.25 -2.20 -10.23
C HIS A 208 16.42 -1.20 -11.36
N GLN A 209 17.58 -1.26 -12.02
CA GLN A 209 17.82 -0.53 -13.25
C GLN A 209 17.54 -1.44 -14.45
N ARG A 210 16.62 -1.03 -15.31
CA ARG A 210 16.26 -1.73 -16.55
C ARG A 210 17.39 -1.66 -17.58
N GLN A 211 17.25 -2.41 -18.67
CA GLN A 211 18.26 -2.46 -19.75
C GLN A 211 18.42 -1.14 -20.50
N ASP A 212 17.41 -0.27 -20.47
CA ASP A 212 17.40 1.08 -21.04
C ASP A 212 17.91 2.14 -20.04
N ASP A 213 18.60 1.71 -18.98
CA ASP A 213 19.10 2.51 -17.86
C ASP A 213 18.01 3.20 -17.01
N THR A 214 16.71 2.96 -17.27
CA THR A 214 15.60 3.48 -16.47
C THR A 214 15.56 2.80 -15.10
N LEU A 215 15.44 3.59 -14.02
CA LEU A 215 15.25 3.05 -12.67
C LEU A 215 13.77 2.79 -12.44
N GLU A 216 13.43 1.60 -11.96
CA GLU A 216 12.06 1.17 -11.71
C GLU A 216 11.91 0.65 -10.28
N LEU A 217 10.82 1.06 -9.62
CA LEU A 217 10.36 0.54 -8.34
C LEU A 217 9.04 -0.22 -8.54
N LEU A 218 9.07 -1.51 -8.26
CA LEU A 218 7.90 -2.37 -8.22
C LEU A 218 7.47 -2.57 -6.77
N SER A 219 6.16 -2.50 -6.48
CA SER A 219 5.62 -2.86 -5.16
C SER A 219 4.55 -3.93 -5.31
N TYR A 220 4.86 -5.12 -4.80
CA TYR A 220 3.97 -6.27 -4.79
C TYR A 220 3.17 -6.29 -3.48
N PHE A 221 1.86 -6.08 -3.57
CA PHE A 221 0.94 -6.14 -2.43
C PHE A 221 0.45 -7.57 -2.25
N VAL A 222 0.97 -8.26 -1.23
CA VAL A 222 0.69 -9.67 -0.95
C VAL A 222 -0.19 -9.76 0.30
N ALA A 223 -1.31 -10.48 0.23
CA ALA A 223 -2.22 -10.61 1.37
C ALA A 223 -1.57 -11.47 2.46
N GLY A 224 -1.46 -10.93 3.68
CA GLY A 224 -1.10 -11.71 4.87
C GLY A 224 -2.24 -12.59 5.38
N ARG A 225 -3.47 -12.37 4.90
CA ARG A 225 -4.66 -13.18 5.14
C ARG A 225 -5.28 -13.58 3.80
N PRO A 226 -5.63 -14.87 3.60
CA PRO A 226 -6.25 -15.32 2.35
C PRO A 226 -7.63 -14.73 2.10
N GLU A 227 -8.32 -14.32 3.16
CA GLU A 227 -9.63 -13.68 3.17
C GLU A 227 -9.84 -12.94 4.51
N ALA A 228 -10.81 -12.02 4.55
CA ALA A 228 -11.11 -11.24 5.75
C ALA A 228 -11.46 -12.16 6.93
N GLY A 229 -10.83 -11.90 8.09
CA GLY A 229 -11.01 -12.68 9.31
C GLY A 229 -10.25 -14.01 9.37
N ALA A 230 -9.55 -14.42 8.31
CA ALA A 230 -8.66 -15.58 8.36
C ALA A 230 -7.43 -15.32 9.27
N PRO A 231 -6.79 -16.37 9.82
CA PRO A 231 -5.52 -16.22 10.50
C PRO A 231 -4.46 -15.58 9.60
N ARG A 232 -3.54 -14.84 10.22
CA ARG A 232 -2.37 -14.28 9.56
C ARG A 232 -1.40 -15.39 9.15
N ASP A 233 -0.89 -15.33 7.92
CA ASP A 233 0.19 -16.18 7.38
C ASP A 233 1.41 -15.35 6.95
N ASP A 234 1.40 -14.02 7.17
CA ASP A 234 2.42 -13.13 6.64
C ASP A 234 3.83 -13.45 7.16
N ALA A 235 3.97 -13.79 8.44
CA ALA A 235 5.26 -14.20 9.00
C ALA A 235 5.82 -15.45 8.29
N ALA A 236 5.01 -16.49 8.13
CA ALA A 236 5.42 -17.73 7.48
C ALA A 236 5.68 -17.54 5.98
N MET A 237 4.93 -16.67 5.30
CA MET A 237 5.21 -16.25 3.92
C MET A 237 6.59 -15.60 3.81
N THR A 238 6.91 -14.67 4.70
CA THR A 238 8.24 -14.02 4.69
C THR A 238 9.35 -15.01 5.03
N GLU A 239 9.15 -15.95 5.96
CA GLU A 239 10.12 -17.01 6.24
C GLU A 239 10.40 -17.86 4.99
N ARG A 240 9.37 -18.26 4.23
CA ARG A 240 9.52 -19.00 2.97
C ARG A 240 10.36 -18.22 1.95
N LEU A 241 10.07 -16.93 1.78
CA LEU A 241 10.87 -16.06 0.91
C LEU A 241 12.31 -15.97 1.40
N GLY A 242 12.53 -15.81 2.70
CA GLY A 242 13.86 -15.80 3.31
C GLY A 242 14.65 -17.05 2.94
N VAL A 243 14.06 -18.24 3.12
CA VAL A 243 14.68 -19.53 2.73
C VAL A 243 15.01 -19.56 1.24
N ALA A 244 14.09 -19.13 0.37
CA ALA A 244 14.31 -19.06 -1.08
C ALA A 244 15.45 -18.11 -1.47
N LEU A 245 15.69 -17.06 -0.68
CA LEU A 245 16.77 -16.08 -0.85
C LEU A 245 18.05 -16.44 -0.06
N GLY A 246 18.11 -17.59 0.61
CA GLY A 246 19.24 -17.99 1.44
C GLY A 246 19.44 -17.11 2.67
N GLN A 247 18.37 -16.50 3.19
CA GLN A 247 18.35 -15.65 4.37
C GLN A 247 17.63 -16.34 5.54
N ASP A 248 18.08 -16.07 6.77
CA ASP A 248 17.35 -16.47 7.97
C ASP A 248 16.48 -15.31 8.47
N TRP A 249 15.19 -15.38 8.13
CA TRP A 249 14.17 -14.42 8.57
C TRP A 249 13.24 -14.96 9.65
N ARG A 250 13.58 -16.11 10.24
CA ARG A 250 12.84 -16.65 11.37
C ARG A 250 12.93 -15.71 12.56
N ASP A 251 11.83 -15.58 13.28
CA ASP A 251 11.71 -14.82 14.52
C ASP A 251 12.04 -13.31 14.40
N LEU A 252 12.15 -12.77 13.18
CA LEU A 252 12.34 -11.34 12.99
C LEU A 252 11.03 -10.58 13.24
N SER A 253 11.11 -9.51 14.01
CA SER A 253 10.04 -8.52 14.06
C SER A 253 9.82 -7.88 12.69
N ALA A 254 8.65 -7.27 12.48
CA ALA A 254 8.34 -6.59 11.22
C ALA A 254 9.35 -5.48 10.91
N THR A 255 9.81 -4.72 11.91
CA THR A 255 10.85 -3.70 11.74
C THR A 255 12.22 -4.31 11.42
N GLU A 256 12.63 -5.38 12.11
CA GLU A 256 13.91 -6.04 11.82
C GLU A 256 13.95 -6.65 10.41
N LEU A 257 12.84 -7.22 9.95
CA LEU A 257 12.69 -7.68 8.57
C LEU A 257 12.82 -6.51 7.59
N LEU A 258 12.11 -5.41 7.85
CA LEU A 258 12.14 -4.20 7.03
C LEU A 258 13.55 -3.61 6.93
N SER A 259 14.35 -3.64 7.99
CA SER A 259 15.73 -3.16 8.01
C SER A 259 16.75 -4.11 7.33
N ARG A 260 16.32 -5.18 6.67
CA ARG A 260 17.20 -6.17 6.03
C ARG A 260 16.93 -6.30 4.53
N PRO A 261 17.22 -5.25 3.74
CA PRO A 261 17.14 -5.37 2.29
C PRO A 261 18.14 -6.39 1.77
N VAL A 262 17.81 -7.02 0.65
CA VAL A 262 18.64 -8.03 -0.02
C VAL A 262 18.87 -7.65 -1.46
N LEU A 263 20.13 -7.72 -1.91
CA LEU A 263 20.45 -7.70 -3.33
C LEU A 263 20.32 -9.11 -3.89
N VAL A 264 19.36 -9.30 -4.80
CA VAL A 264 19.08 -10.58 -5.45
C VAL A 264 19.56 -10.51 -6.90
N PRO A 265 20.53 -11.35 -7.33
CA PRO A 265 20.99 -11.35 -8.71
C PRO A 265 19.83 -11.60 -9.68
N LYS A 266 19.74 -10.81 -10.76
CA LYS A 266 18.65 -10.96 -11.73
C LYS A 266 18.59 -12.35 -12.36
N GLY A 267 19.76 -12.97 -12.56
CA GLY A 267 19.87 -14.35 -13.07
C GLY A 267 19.29 -15.43 -12.14
N MET A 268 19.00 -15.10 -10.88
CA MET A 268 18.32 -16.01 -9.93
C MET A 268 16.80 -16.04 -10.13
N LEU A 269 16.23 -14.97 -10.70
CA LEU A 269 14.79 -14.80 -10.88
C LEU A 269 14.43 -14.90 -12.37
N SER A 270 14.32 -16.13 -12.87
CA SER A 270 14.08 -16.41 -14.29
C SER A 270 12.78 -15.81 -14.85
N GLY A 271 11.75 -15.67 -14.01
CA GLY A 271 10.48 -15.03 -14.33
C GLY A 271 10.47 -13.53 -14.01
N GLY A 272 11.60 -12.95 -13.58
CA GLY A 272 11.65 -11.59 -13.06
C GLY A 272 11.16 -11.50 -11.61
N PRO A 273 10.86 -10.30 -11.11
CA PRO A 273 10.61 -10.10 -9.68
C PRO A 273 9.35 -10.76 -9.13
N SER A 274 8.38 -11.17 -9.98
CA SER A 274 7.25 -12.00 -9.56
C SER A 274 7.65 -13.35 -8.97
N ASP A 275 8.85 -13.88 -9.30
CA ASP A 275 9.36 -15.10 -8.68
C ASP A 275 9.48 -14.96 -7.16
N LEU A 276 9.64 -13.74 -6.62
CA LEU A 276 9.64 -13.47 -5.18
C LEU A 276 8.27 -13.73 -4.56
N VAL A 277 7.19 -13.27 -5.18
CA VAL A 277 5.82 -13.52 -4.70
C VAL A 277 5.46 -14.99 -4.85
N ARG A 278 5.84 -15.60 -5.97
CA ARG A 278 5.65 -17.04 -6.20
C ARG A 278 6.34 -17.89 -5.13
N ALA A 279 7.50 -17.49 -4.62
CA ALA A 279 8.19 -18.19 -3.54
C ALA A 279 7.46 -18.09 -2.18
N MET A 280 6.64 -17.06 -1.99
CA MET A 280 5.81 -16.88 -0.80
C MET A 280 4.50 -17.67 -0.88
N ASP A 281 3.92 -17.74 -2.07
CA ASP A 281 2.66 -18.41 -2.33
C ASP A 281 2.77 -19.95 -2.25
N ARG A 282 1.72 -20.59 -1.75
CA ARG A 282 1.62 -22.06 -1.67
C ARG A 282 0.39 -22.57 -2.39
N ASP A 283 -0.77 -22.38 -1.78
CA ASP A 283 -2.12 -22.66 -2.27
C ASP A 283 -2.92 -21.37 -2.49
N THR A 284 -2.19 -20.26 -2.56
CA THR A 284 -2.67 -18.89 -2.72
C THR A 284 -2.08 -18.28 -3.99
N PHE A 285 -2.65 -17.15 -4.42
CA PHE A 285 -2.09 -16.29 -5.44
C PHE A 285 -2.08 -14.86 -4.92
N TYR A 286 -0.88 -14.29 -4.76
CA TYR A 286 -0.62 -13.07 -4.00
C TYR A 286 -1.19 -13.13 -2.57
N GLY A 287 -1.07 -14.29 -1.92
CA GLY A 287 -1.57 -14.56 -0.59
C GLY A 287 -3.09 -14.70 -0.50
N LEU A 288 -3.86 -14.44 -1.57
CA LEU A 288 -5.31 -14.58 -1.60
C LEU A 288 -5.73 -16.00 -1.94
N ARG A 289 -6.84 -16.49 -1.36
CA ARG A 289 -7.40 -17.80 -1.71
C ARG A 289 -8.10 -17.75 -3.06
N ARG A 290 -7.31 -17.91 -4.12
CA ARG A 290 -7.79 -18.02 -5.50
C ARG A 290 -6.88 -18.97 -6.29
N PRO A 291 -7.34 -19.49 -7.45
CA PRO A 291 -6.50 -20.33 -8.31
C PRO A 291 -5.19 -19.63 -8.68
N ALA A 292 -4.11 -20.39 -8.76
CA ALA A 292 -2.85 -19.87 -9.27
C ALA A 292 -3.00 -19.47 -10.74
N GLU A 293 -2.44 -18.32 -11.08
CA GLU A 293 -2.40 -17.75 -12.43
C GLU A 293 -0.95 -17.56 -12.89
N ASP A 294 -0.76 -17.15 -14.14
CA ASP A 294 0.55 -16.75 -14.64
C ASP A 294 0.92 -15.37 -14.06
N TYR A 295 1.99 -15.31 -13.26
CA TYR A 295 2.35 -14.09 -12.54
C TYR A 295 2.78 -12.96 -13.49
N ALA A 296 3.47 -13.26 -14.58
CA ALA A 296 3.95 -12.26 -15.52
C ALA A 296 2.78 -11.66 -16.33
N ALA A 297 1.84 -12.51 -16.78
CA ALA A 297 0.61 -12.05 -17.40
C ALA A 297 -0.23 -11.21 -16.42
N TYR A 298 -0.28 -11.60 -15.15
CA TYR A 298 -1.01 -10.86 -14.12
C TYR A 298 -0.37 -9.50 -13.80
N GLU A 299 0.95 -9.39 -13.80
CA GLU A 299 1.65 -8.11 -13.68
C GLU A 299 1.26 -7.16 -14.82
N GLN A 300 1.22 -7.65 -16.06
CA GLN A 300 0.76 -6.86 -17.20
C GLN A 300 -0.69 -6.38 -17.01
N GLU A 301 -1.59 -7.26 -16.52
CA GLU A 301 -2.96 -6.88 -16.19
C GLU A 301 -3.00 -5.80 -15.09
N CYS A 302 -2.11 -5.87 -14.09
CA CYS A 302 -2.00 -4.83 -13.07
C CYS A 302 -1.60 -3.47 -13.68
N GLN A 303 -0.64 -3.47 -14.61
CA GLN A 303 -0.20 -2.26 -15.30
C GLN A 303 -1.30 -1.67 -16.19
N GLU A 304 -2.02 -2.50 -16.95
CA GLU A 304 -3.16 -2.06 -17.76
C GLU A 304 -4.28 -1.46 -16.90
N ARG A 305 -4.55 -2.06 -15.74
CA ARG A 305 -5.51 -1.51 -14.76
C ARG A 305 -5.05 -0.17 -14.20
N GLN A 306 -3.76 0.00 -13.90
CA GLN A 306 -3.22 1.29 -13.44
C GLN A 306 -3.33 2.37 -14.49
N ALA A 307 -3.00 2.06 -15.75
CA ALA A 307 -3.17 2.97 -16.87
C ALA A 307 -4.65 3.39 -17.04
N SER A 308 -5.59 2.48 -16.74
CA SER A 308 -7.02 2.79 -16.80
C SER A 308 -7.49 3.86 -15.79
N PHE A 309 -6.68 4.17 -14.76
CA PHE A 309 -6.96 5.23 -13.79
C PHE A 309 -6.40 6.60 -14.19
N GLU A 310 -5.61 6.72 -15.26
CA GLU A 310 -4.94 7.99 -15.62
C GLU A 310 -5.92 9.13 -15.85
N SER A 311 -6.98 8.89 -16.65
CA SER A 311 -8.02 9.91 -16.90
C SER A 311 -8.73 10.32 -15.61
N MET A 312 -8.94 9.39 -14.69
CA MET A 312 -9.59 9.68 -13.41
C MET A 312 -8.67 10.51 -12.51
N ALA A 313 -7.37 10.22 -12.50
CA ALA A 313 -6.38 11.01 -11.79
C ALA A 313 -6.28 12.43 -12.36
N ASP A 314 -6.36 12.59 -13.69
CA ASP A 314 -6.40 13.89 -14.36
C ASP A 314 -7.64 14.70 -13.96
N ASP A 315 -8.81 14.06 -13.95
CA ASP A 315 -10.07 14.70 -13.54
C ASP A 315 -10.05 15.13 -12.07
N ILE A 316 -9.52 14.28 -11.17
CA ILE A 316 -9.37 14.61 -9.76
C ILE A 316 -8.39 15.77 -9.59
N ALA A 317 -7.23 15.74 -10.25
CA ALA A 317 -6.25 16.80 -10.17
C ALA A 317 -6.81 18.14 -10.68
N GLN A 318 -7.55 18.13 -11.79
CA GLN A 318 -8.22 19.32 -12.29
C GLN A 318 -9.26 19.84 -11.29
N GLN A 319 -10.08 18.97 -10.69
CA GLN A 319 -11.04 19.38 -9.67
C GLN A 319 -10.38 19.97 -8.42
N MET A 320 -9.25 19.42 -7.98
CA MET A 320 -8.47 20.01 -6.88
C MET A 320 -7.95 21.40 -7.24
N VAL A 321 -7.41 21.57 -8.46
CA VAL A 321 -6.92 22.86 -8.97
C VAL A 321 -8.05 23.89 -9.07
N ASP A 322 -9.21 23.50 -9.59
CA ASP A 322 -10.39 24.38 -9.71
C ASP A 322 -10.90 24.85 -8.35
N ARG A 323 -10.67 24.04 -7.31
CA ARG A 323 -11.06 24.32 -5.92
C ARG A 323 -9.90 24.82 -5.04
N ALA A 324 -8.76 25.19 -5.63
CA ALA A 324 -7.57 25.58 -4.89
C ALA A 324 -7.81 26.71 -3.87
N ALA A 325 -8.74 27.63 -4.16
CA ALA A 325 -9.10 28.73 -3.26
C ALA A 325 -9.77 28.28 -1.94
N GLN A 326 -10.28 27.05 -1.88
CA GLN A 326 -10.93 26.44 -0.71
C GLN A 326 -9.92 25.68 0.18
N LEU A 327 -8.69 25.49 -0.30
CA LEU A 327 -7.66 24.70 0.37
C LEU A 327 -6.75 25.62 1.19
N HIS A 328 -7.05 25.76 2.48
CA HIS A 328 -6.28 26.62 3.38
C HIS A 328 -5.16 25.86 4.07
N THR A 329 -5.33 24.56 4.28
CA THR A 329 -4.44 23.69 5.03
C THR A 329 -4.09 22.42 4.25
N GLN A 330 -3.06 21.69 4.70
CA GLN A 330 -2.69 20.39 4.13
C GLN A 330 -3.79 19.35 4.36
N GLU A 331 -4.46 19.44 5.51
CA GLU A 331 -5.58 18.61 5.91
C GLU A 331 -6.75 18.80 4.95
N ASP A 332 -7.09 20.04 4.57
CA ASP A 332 -8.13 20.32 3.58
C ASP A 332 -7.83 19.65 2.23
N ALA A 333 -6.58 19.78 1.76
CA ALA A 333 -6.17 19.21 0.47
C ALA A 333 -6.20 17.68 0.49
N THR A 334 -5.75 17.07 1.60
CA THR A 334 -5.76 15.61 1.78
C THR A 334 -7.19 15.08 1.88
N ALA A 335 -8.07 15.76 2.63
CA ALA A 335 -9.47 15.40 2.76
C ALA A 335 -10.22 15.51 1.42
N MET A 336 -9.95 16.58 0.66
CA MET A 336 -10.53 16.77 -0.68
C MET A 336 -10.05 15.67 -1.64
N LEU A 337 -8.76 15.38 -1.67
CA LEU A 337 -8.22 14.30 -2.50
C LEU A 337 -8.89 12.97 -2.16
N ALA A 338 -8.92 12.61 -0.87
CA ALA A 338 -9.52 11.37 -0.40
C ALA A 338 -10.99 11.23 -0.81
N GLN A 339 -11.77 12.31 -0.67
CA GLN A 339 -13.19 12.32 -1.06
C GLN A 339 -13.36 12.15 -2.57
N LEU A 340 -12.63 12.93 -3.38
CA LEU A 340 -12.73 12.87 -4.84
C LEU A 340 -12.34 11.49 -5.39
N SER A 341 -11.26 10.90 -4.89
CA SER A 341 -10.84 9.54 -5.26
C SER A 341 -11.85 8.48 -4.83
N GLN A 342 -12.39 8.58 -3.61
CA GLN A 342 -13.41 7.65 -3.12
C GLN A 342 -14.66 7.69 -4.01
N ASP A 343 -15.17 8.88 -4.32
CA ASP A 343 -16.37 9.03 -5.14
C ASP A 343 -16.19 8.48 -6.56
N ALA A 344 -15.03 8.78 -7.16
CA ALA A 344 -14.68 8.31 -8.49
C ALA A 344 -14.53 6.77 -8.53
N LEU A 345 -13.92 6.18 -7.51
CA LEU A 345 -13.74 4.73 -7.42
C LEU A 345 -15.03 3.98 -7.10
N VAL A 346 -15.91 4.52 -6.27
CA VAL A 346 -17.23 3.91 -6.03
C VAL A 346 -18.00 3.81 -7.35
N HIS A 347 -17.98 4.88 -8.15
CA HIS A 347 -18.60 4.86 -9.48
C HIS A 347 -17.92 3.85 -10.40
N ARG A 348 -16.58 3.82 -10.46
CA ARG A 348 -15.83 2.85 -11.26
C ARG A 348 -16.11 1.41 -10.84
N ALA A 349 -16.19 1.13 -9.55
CA ALA A 349 -16.45 -0.20 -9.01
C ALA A 349 -17.82 -0.75 -9.44
N ALA A 350 -18.82 0.09 -9.75
CA ALA A 350 -20.08 -0.39 -10.31
C ALA A 350 -19.95 -0.92 -11.75
N HIS A 351 -18.87 -0.59 -12.47
CA HIS A 351 -18.61 -1.06 -13.84
C HIS A 351 -17.44 -2.04 -13.93
N ASP A 352 -16.47 -1.91 -13.02
CA ASP A 352 -15.24 -2.68 -12.98
C ASP A 352 -15.35 -3.77 -11.92
N THR A 353 -15.62 -4.99 -12.35
CA THR A 353 -15.80 -6.14 -11.46
C THR A 353 -14.50 -6.61 -10.81
N THR A 354 -13.35 -6.14 -11.30
CA THR A 354 -12.04 -6.45 -10.71
C THR A 354 -11.78 -5.68 -9.41
N ILE A 355 -12.49 -4.57 -9.20
CA ILE A 355 -12.46 -3.83 -7.93
C ILE A 355 -13.38 -4.53 -6.94
N ASN A 356 -12.80 -5.01 -5.84
CA ASN A 356 -13.56 -5.61 -4.75
C ASN A 356 -14.37 -4.53 -4.02
N PRO A 357 -15.72 -4.56 -4.01
CA PRO A 357 -16.52 -3.54 -3.34
C PRO A 357 -16.27 -3.43 -1.83
N ALA A 358 -15.76 -4.47 -1.18
CA ALA A 358 -15.47 -4.48 0.25
C ALA A 358 -14.43 -3.42 0.67
N VAL A 359 -13.60 -2.93 -0.27
CA VAL A 359 -12.60 -1.88 0.01
C VAL A 359 -13.22 -0.51 0.37
N PHE A 360 -14.53 -0.35 0.18
CA PHE A 360 -15.32 0.83 0.56
C PHE A 360 -16.18 0.61 1.81
N GLY A 361 -15.99 -0.51 2.52
CA GLY A 361 -16.79 -0.89 3.68
C GLY A 361 -18.06 -1.66 3.32
N GLU A 362 -18.58 -2.43 4.28
CA GLU A 362 -19.66 -3.41 4.08
C GLU A 362 -20.95 -2.78 3.50
N VAL A 363 -21.36 -1.61 4.01
CA VAL A 363 -22.60 -0.95 3.58
C VAL A 363 -22.50 -0.48 2.14
N SER A 364 -21.41 0.23 1.79
CA SER A 364 -21.15 0.69 0.43
C SER A 364 -20.99 -0.47 -0.54
N ALA A 365 -20.30 -1.54 -0.13
CA ALA A 365 -20.12 -2.75 -0.92
C ALA A 365 -21.45 -3.35 -1.39
N ARG A 366 -22.46 -3.45 -0.51
CA ARG A 366 -23.80 -3.93 -0.86
C ARG A 366 -24.47 -3.07 -1.92
N HIS A 367 -24.35 -1.75 -1.81
CA HIS A 367 -24.92 -0.81 -2.78
C HIS A 367 -24.18 -0.86 -4.13
N ILE A 368 -22.87 -1.04 -4.15
CA ILE A 368 -22.12 -1.26 -5.40
C ILE A 368 -22.58 -2.55 -6.09
N VAL A 369 -22.77 -3.64 -5.33
CA VAL A 369 -23.29 -4.91 -5.89
C VAL A 369 -24.71 -4.77 -6.41
N GLU A 370 -25.58 -4.05 -5.69
CA GLU A 370 -26.92 -3.71 -6.14
C GLU A 370 -26.90 -2.87 -7.44
N ALA A 371 -26.01 -1.86 -7.51
CA ALA A 371 -25.84 -1.04 -8.70
C ALA A 371 -25.38 -1.86 -9.91
N ARG A 372 -24.43 -2.79 -9.74
CA ARG A 372 -24.00 -3.74 -10.79
C ARG A 372 -25.19 -4.52 -11.33
N ALA A 373 -25.97 -5.14 -10.45
CA ALA A 373 -27.14 -5.94 -10.84
C ALA A 373 -28.21 -5.11 -11.59
N MET A 374 -28.41 -3.85 -11.20
CA MET A 374 -29.34 -2.93 -11.87
C MET A 374 -28.84 -2.50 -13.25
N LEU A 375 -27.53 -2.25 -13.40
CA LEU A 375 -26.91 -1.96 -14.70
C LEU A 375 -27.06 -3.15 -15.67
N ASP A 376 -26.87 -4.38 -15.19
CA ASP A 376 -26.97 -5.59 -15.99
C ASP A 376 -28.36 -5.82 -16.61
N ILE A 377 -29.41 -5.33 -15.94
CA ILE A 377 -30.81 -5.42 -16.43
C ILE A 377 -31.30 -4.13 -17.12
N GLY A 378 -30.45 -3.11 -17.26
CA GLY A 378 -30.78 -1.84 -17.91
C GLY A 378 -31.56 -0.84 -17.06
N GLU A 379 -31.64 -1.04 -15.74
CA GLU A 379 -32.33 -0.16 -14.78
C GLU A 379 -31.42 0.99 -14.31
N TYR A 380 -31.03 1.86 -15.25
CA TYR A 380 -30.01 2.89 -15.03
C TYR A 380 -30.36 3.88 -13.89
N GLU A 381 -31.62 4.30 -13.77
CA GLU A 381 -32.01 5.21 -12.68
C GLU A 381 -31.91 4.55 -11.30
N ALA A 382 -32.24 3.25 -11.22
CA ALA A 382 -32.12 2.50 -9.97
C ALA A 382 -30.64 2.32 -9.61
N ALA A 383 -29.78 2.00 -10.58
CA ALA A 383 -28.35 1.92 -10.39
C ALA A 383 -27.76 3.23 -9.87
N GLN A 384 -28.16 4.37 -10.43
CA GLN A 384 -27.73 5.70 -9.98
C GLN A 384 -28.15 6.00 -8.54
N ARG A 385 -29.39 5.62 -8.14
CA ARG A 385 -29.83 5.75 -6.74
C ARG A 385 -29.01 4.88 -5.80
N SER A 386 -28.63 3.67 -6.21
CA SER A 386 -27.81 2.80 -5.37
C SER A 386 -26.36 3.31 -5.28
N LEU A 387 -25.78 3.79 -6.39
CA LEU A 387 -24.48 4.47 -6.40
C LEU A 387 -24.44 5.69 -5.46
N GLY A 388 -25.47 6.53 -5.45
CA GLY A 388 -25.54 7.65 -4.51
C GLY A 388 -25.51 7.21 -3.05
N ARG A 389 -26.19 6.09 -2.71
CA ARG A 389 -26.10 5.49 -1.37
C ARG A 389 -24.73 4.88 -1.09
N ALA A 390 -24.11 4.25 -2.09
CA ALA A 390 -22.77 3.71 -1.98
C ALA A 390 -21.75 4.81 -1.65
N GLN A 391 -21.82 5.95 -2.35
CA GLN A 391 -20.94 7.10 -2.10
C GLN A 391 -21.15 7.69 -0.70
N ALA A 392 -22.40 7.90 -0.29
CA ALA A 392 -22.73 8.44 1.04
C ALA A 392 -22.29 7.54 2.21
N THR A 393 -22.12 6.23 1.98
CA THR A 393 -21.75 5.25 3.00
C THR A 393 -20.35 4.67 2.83
N ALA A 394 -19.60 5.15 1.83
CA ALA A 394 -18.27 4.65 1.55
C ALA A 394 -17.28 5.08 2.64
N VAL A 395 -16.54 4.09 3.15
CA VAL A 395 -15.43 4.27 4.07
C VAL A 395 -14.23 3.55 3.46
N SER A 396 -13.32 4.31 2.86
CA SER A 396 -12.10 3.75 2.29
C SER A 396 -10.87 4.38 2.94
N SER A 397 -9.91 3.54 3.33
CA SER A 397 -8.57 3.99 3.71
C SER A 397 -7.67 4.07 2.47
N SER A 398 -6.76 5.03 2.44
CA SER A 398 -5.51 4.97 1.66
C SER A 398 -4.35 4.90 2.65
N CYS A 399 -3.13 4.63 2.18
CA CYS A 399 -1.96 4.62 3.06
C CYS A 399 -1.85 5.98 3.77
N PRO A 400 -1.37 6.02 5.02
CA PRO A 400 -1.26 7.26 5.78
C PRO A 400 -0.19 8.18 5.16
N GLY A 401 -0.56 9.00 4.18
CA GLY A 401 0.32 10.05 3.63
C GLY A 401 0.48 11.27 4.55
N GLY A 402 -0.16 11.27 5.71
CA GLY A 402 -0.12 12.36 6.66
C GLY A 402 -1.07 12.11 7.82
N ALA A 403 -0.64 12.46 9.03
CA ALA A 403 -1.35 12.24 10.27
C ALA A 403 -2.86 12.50 10.14
N ARG A 404 -3.68 11.45 10.30
CA ARG A 404 -5.05 11.63 10.78
C ARG A 404 -4.95 12.11 12.21
N ALA A 405 -5.02 13.43 12.41
CA ALA A 405 -5.25 14.01 13.72
C ALA A 405 -6.64 13.60 14.20
N GLY A 406 -6.77 12.40 14.77
CA GLY A 406 -7.80 12.00 15.74
C GLY A 406 -9.25 12.47 15.52
N GLY A 407 -9.69 12.67 14.28
CA GLY A 407 -11.04 13.11 13.94
C GLY A 407 -11.64 12.07 13.02
N GLY A 408 -12.66 11.37 13.49
CA GLY A 408 -13.44 10.46 12.67
C GLY A 408 -13.85 11.17 11.38
N ALA A 409 -13.82 10.44 10.27
CA ALA A 409 -14.40 10.89 9.01
C ALA A 409 -15.89 11.15 9.25
N ALA A 410 -16.22 12.40 9.60
CA ALA A 410 -17.58 12.88 9.61
C ALA A 410 -17.96 13.09 8.14
N GLY A 411 -18.70 12.13 7.60
CA GLY A 411 -19.31 12.25 6.28
C GLY A 411 -20.10 13.56 6.21
N ALA A 412 -19.75 14.39 5.23
CA ALA A 412 -20.52 15.56 4.91
C ALA A 412 -21.82 15.09 4.21
N GLY A 413 -22.96 15.35 4.84
CA GLY A 413 -24.22 15.57 4.11
C GLY A 413 -25.25 14.43 4.09
N VAL A 414 -25.62 13.90 5.25
CA VAL A 414 -27.03 13.52 5.50
C VAL A 414 -27.37 14.05 6.90
N GLU A 415 -28.30 15.01 6.98
CA GLU A 415 -28.96 15.38 8.23
C GLU A 415 -29.80 14.20 8.72
N GLU A 416 -29.16 13.20 9.31
CA GLU A 416 -29.83 12.27 10.22
C GLU A 416 -29.37 12.60 11.63
N SER A 417 -30.32 13.13 12.40
CA SER A 417 -30.25 13.52 13.80
C SER A 417 -30.02 12.35 14.75
N SER A 418 -28.99 11.54 14.51
CA SER A 418 -28.54 10.58 15.51
C SER A 418 -27.62 11.29 16.49
N HIS A 419 -28.20 11.75 17.61
CA HIS A 419 -27.49 12.16 18.81
C HIS A 419 -26.79 10.94 19.42
N GLN A 420 -25.71 10.45 18.79
CA GLN A 420 -24.87 9.42 19.40
C GLN A 420 -23.92 10.06 20.41
N ASP A 421 -23.94 9.52 21.63
CA ASP A 421 -23.02 9.89 22.69
C ASP A 421 -21.60 9.45 22.32
N CYS A 422 -20.62 10.35 22.50
CA CYS A 422 -19.21 10.02 22.30
C CYS A 422 -18.62 9.46 23.60
N GLU A 423 -18.14 8.21 23.57
CA GLU A 423 -17.48 7.59 24.73
C GLU A 423 -15.95 7.50 24.55
N PHE A 424 -15.19 7.86 25.58
CA PHE A 424 -13.73 7.69 25.63
C PHE A 424 -13.24 7.53 27.08
N THR A 425 -11.96 7.20 27.28
CA THR A 425 -11.35 7.17 28.62
C THR A 425 -10.52 8.43 28.84
N SER A 426 -10.93 9.29 29.77
CA SER A 426 -10.19 10.51 30.10
C SER A 426 -9.02 10.20 31.04
N LEU A 427 -7.87 10.84 30.80
CA LEU A 427 -6.69 10.69 31.66
C LEU A 427 -6.98 11.13 33.10
N ARG A 428 -7.79 12.19 33.28
CA ARG A 428 -8.32 12.67 34.56
C ARG A 428 -9.71 13.29 34.41
N CYS A 429 -10.61 13.01 35.34
CA CYS A 429 -11.89 13.70 35.46
C CYS A 429 -11.68 15.17 35.87
N PRO A 430 -12.26 16.15 35.17
CA PRO A 430 -12.06 17.57 35.47
C PRO A 430 -12.63 18.00 36.83
N GLU A 431 -13.65 17.31 37.33
CA GLU A 431 -14.31 17.64 38.61
C GLU A 431 -13.61 17.00 39.81
N CYS A 432 -13.37 15.68 39.77
CA CYS A 432 -12.85 14.95 40.94
C CYS A 432 -11.37 14.53 40.83
N GLY A 433 -10.73 14.75 39.68
CA GLY A 433 -9.32 14.41 39.45
C GLY A 433 -9.00 12.92 39.35
N LYS A 434 -9.98 12.01 39.47
CA LYS A 434 -9.78 10.56 39.28
C LYS A 434 -9.22 10.28 37.89
N SER A 435 -8.23 9.40 37.80
CA SER A 435 -7.57 9.02 36.55
C SER A 435 -8.28 7.89 35.81
N ASN A 436 -8.12 7.83 34.49
CA ASN A 436 -8.65 6.77 33.61
C ASN A 436 -10.17 6.56 33.76
N VAL A 437 -10.93 7.66 33.70
CA VAL A 437 -12.39 7.67 33.91
C VAL A 437 -13.09 7.48 32.57
N ARG A 438 -13.97 6.48 32.46
CA ARG A 438 -14.82 6.33 31.27
C ARG A 438 -15.76 7.53 31.21
N THR A 439 -15.62 8.30 30.15
CA THR A 439 -16.24 9.61 29.95
C THR A 439 -17.17 9.53 28.75
N THR A 440 -18.41 9.95 28.93
CA THR A 440 -19.45 10.00 27.91
C THR A 440 -19.84 11.46 27.69
N VAL A 441 -19.77 11.91 26.44
CA VAL A 441 -20.17 13.26 26.02
C VAL A 441 -21.47 13.18 25.25
N SER A 442 -22.53 13.71 25.85
CA SER A 442 -23.88 13.76 25.29
C SER A 442 -24.22 15.19 24.90
N ARG A 443 -24.64 15.42 23.66
CA ARG A 443 -25.07 16.75 23.23
C ARG A 443 -26.46 17.06 23.80
N LEU A 444 -26.58 18.13 24.59
CA LEU A 444 -27.84 18.53 25.21
C LEU A 444 -28.68 19.40 24.24
N ASP A 445 -28.02 20.38 23.61
CA ASP A 445 -28.61 21.25 22.59
C ASP A 445 -27.52 21.76 21.64
N ALA A 446 -27.86 22.69 20.74
CA ALA A 446 -26.94 23.26 19.76
C ALA A 446 -25.72 23.98 20.37
N THR A 447 -25.79 24.35 21.64
CA THR A 447 -24.80 25.17 22.35
C THR A 447 -24.26 24.53 23.63
N HIS A 448 -24.80 23.38 24.06
CA HIS A 448 -24.41 22.71 25.30
C HIS A 448 -24.21 21.21 25.14
N LYS A 449 -23.22 20.68 25.85
CA LYS A 449 -22.95 19.25 26.02
C LYS A 449 -22.81 18.88 27.49
N VAL A 450 -23.21 17.66 27.81
CA VAL A 450 -23.03 17.03 29.12
C VAL A 450 -21.86 16.07 29.03
N ILE A 451 -20.86 16.26 29.87
CA ILE A 451 -19.70 15.38 30.03
C ILE A 451 -19.91 14.62 31.33
N SER A 452 -20.21 13.32 31.25
CA SER A 452 -20.41 12.46 32.42
C SER A 452 -19.30 11.44 32.54
N GLY A 453 -18.87 11.15 33.77
CA GLY A 453 -17.87 10.12 34.06
C GLY A 453 -18.47 8.98 34.87
N ASP A 454 -17.96 7.76 34.68
CA ASP A 454 -18.29 6.60 35.53
C ASP A 454 -17.90 6.79 37.01
N CYS A 455 -17.08 7.81 37.29
CA CYS A 455 -16.79 8.29 38.63
C CYS A 455 -17.96 8.99 39.33
N GLY A 456 -19.07 9.24 38.63
CA GLY A 456 -20.27 9.92 39.13
C GLY A 456 -20.29 11.45 38.92
N CYS A 457 -19.23 12.02 38.34
CA CYS A 457 -19.17 13.46 38.05
C CYS A 457 -19.87 13.79 36.73
N MET A 458 -20.44 14.99 36.65
CA MET A 458 -21.11 15.52 35.46
C MET A 458 -20.82 17.01 35.31
N VAL A 459 -20.46 17.43 34.10
CA VAL A 459 -20.20 18.83 33.75
C VAL A 459 -21.05 19.22 32.55
N VAL A 460 -21.73 20.36 32.63
CA VAL A 460 -22.38 20.98 31.47
C VAL A 460 -21.41 22.00 30.89
N ALA A 461 -20.93 21.74 29.69
CA ALA A 461 -20.01 22.63 28.97
C ALA A 461 -20.74 23.28 27.80
N LYS A 462 -20.41 24.54 27.54
CA LYS A 462 -20.83 25.22 26.31
C LYS A 462 -19.95 24.75 25.15
N ASP A 463 -20.53 24.51 23.98
CA ASP A 463 -19.74 24.34 22.75
C ASP A 463 -19.25 25.74 22.35
N ASP A 464 -17.93 25.93 22.40
CA ASP A 464 -17.24 27.17 21.98
C ASP A 464 -17.17 27.30 20.45
#